data_AF-A0A7C7XV97-F1
#
_entry.id   AF-A0A7C7XV97-F1
#
_cell.length_a   1.000
_cell.length_b   1.000
_cell.length_c   1.000
_cell.angle_alpha   90.00
_cell.angle_beta   90.00
_cell.angle_gamma   90.00
#
_symmetry.space_group_name_H-M   'P 1'
#
loop_
_entity.id
_entity.type
_entity.pdbx_description
1 polymer ?
#
loop_
_entity_poly.entity_id
_entity_poly.type
_entity_poly.pdbx_seq_one_letter_code
_entity_poly.pdbx_strand_id
1 'polypeptide(L)'
;MIRTKPLSKISAFPNSQIKFVDGAITHCCVDSLKPLARPPNRDFQFISANQGKGRPLMSSAAVKRIKKKIPERLAEIRGDRSQRRFARELGVFQQNINRYENGTTPHTDFLITLSIKENISIDWLLFGKGRMRKGR
;
A
#
# COMPACT_ATOMS: atom_id res chain seq x y z
N MET A 1 37.39 49.16 -7.93
CA MET A 1 36.96 47.87 -7.32
C MET A 1 35.64 48.10 -6.59
N ILE A 2 34.50 47.94 -7.28
CA ILE A 2 33.16 48.07 -6.71
C ILE A 2 32.33 46.89 -7.22
N ARG A 3 32.01 45.97 -6.31
CA ARG A 3 31.20 44.77 -6.55
C ARG A 3 29.72 45.16 -6.44
N THR A 4 28.98 45.12 -7.54
CA THR A 4 27.51 45.12 -7.52
C THR A 4 27.01 43.71 -7.84
N LYS A 5 26.11 43.22 -6.98
CA LYS A 5 25.52 41.87 -7.00
C LYS A 5 24.58 41.71 -8.21
N PRO A 6 24.55 40.57 -8.91
CA PRO A 6 23.51 40.32 -9.89
C PRO A 6 22.21 39.84 -9.22
N LEU A 7 21.12 40.53 -9.57
CA LEU A 7 19.74 40.18 -9.29
C LEU A 7 19.38 38.84 -9.96
N SER A 8 18.81 37.92 -9.19
CA SER A 8 18.18 36.69 -9.67
C SER A 8 17.00 37.05 -10.57
N LYS A 9 17.19 36.89 -11.88
CA LYS A 9 16.14 37.00 -12.88
C LYS A 9 15.21 35.78 -12.79
N ILE A 10 13.94 36.12 -12.61
CA ILE A 10 12.74 35.33 -12.83
C ILE A 10 12.83 34.66 -14.21
N SER A 11 12.84 33.33 -14.26
CA SER A 11 12.54 32.57 -15.47
C SER A 11 11.07 32.14 -15.43
N ALA A 12 10.23 33.00 -16.00
CA ALA A 12 8.91 32.62 -16.49
C ALA A 12 9.11 31.62 -17.65
N PHE A 13 8.51 30.43 -17.54
CA PHE A 13 8.34 29.54 -18.68
C PHE A 13 7.02 29.90 -19.38
N PRO A 14 7.05 30.26 -20.67
CA PRO A 14 5.84 30.34 -21.47
C PRO A 14 5.63 29.04 -22.26
N ASN A 15 4.38 28.87 -22.69
CA ASN A 15 3.96 28.27 -23.95
C ASN A 15 3.60 26.77 -24.00
N SER A 16 2.30 26.50 -23.93
CA SER A 16 1.61 25.69 -24.94
C SER A 16 0.10 25.84 -24.79
N GLN A 17 -0.42 26.95 -25.35
CA GLN A 17 -1.82 26.98 -25.76
C GLN A 17 -1.92 26.37 -27.15
N ILE A 18 -2.60 25.23 -27.26
CA ILE A 18 -3.15 24.78 -28.54
C ILE A 18 -4.57 25.36 -28.61
N LYS A 19 -4.73 26.36 -29.47
CA LYS A 19 -6.03 26.85 -29.94
C LYS A 19 -6.40 26.05 -31.18
N PHE A 20 -7.60 25.49 -31.20
CA PHE A 20 -8.25 25.11 -32.45
C PHE A 20 -9.53 25.94 -32.57
N VAL A 21 -9.66 26.56 -33.72
CA VAL A 21 -10.65 27.56 -34.11
C VAL A 21 -11.80 26.91 -34.89
N ASP A 22 -12.99 27.47 -34.71
CA ASP A 22 -14.27 27.06 -35.29
C ASP A 22 -14.34 27.11 -36.82
N GLY A 23 -15.24 26.29 -37.41
CA GLY A 23 -15.66 26.42 -38.81
C GLY A 23 -16.67 25.36 -39.27
N ALA A 24 -17.97 25.66 -39.11
CA ALA A 24 -19.10 25.00 -39.79
C ALA A 24 -18.99 25.16 -41.33
N ILE A 25 -19.67 24.47 -42.25
CA ILE A 25 -21.10 24.15 -42.49
C ILE A 25 -21.03 23.02 -43.58
N THR A 26 -21.85 21.96 -43.66
CA THR A 26 -23.16 21.96 -44.35
C THR A 26 -23.77 20.54 -44.34
N HIS A 27 -25.07 20.55 -44.04
CA HIS A 27 -26.14 19.59 -44.28
C HIS A 27 -26.02 18.63 -45.48
N CYS A 28 -26.12 17.32 -45.21
CA CYS A 28 -26.75 16.33 -46.10
C CYS A 28 -27.60 15.38 -45.24
N CYS A 29 -28.91 15.46 -45.45
CA CYS A 29 -29.93 14.60 -44.86
C CYS A 29 -30.03 13.32 -45.71
N VAL A 30 -29.87 12.14 -45.11
CA VAL A 30 -30.36 10.85 -45.64
C VAL A 30 -30.65 9.90 -44.46
N ASP A 31 -31.93 9.83 -44.14
CA ASP A 31 -32.71 8.60 -43.97
C ASP A 31 -32.28 7.49 -43.00
N SER A 32 -33.19 7.30 -42.04
CA SER A 32 -33.69 6.00 -41.58
C SER A 32 -32.69 5.03 -40.92
N LEU A 33 -32.41 5.29 -39.64
CA LEU A 33 -32.21 4.21 -38.68
C LEU A 33 -33.05 4.49 -37.43
N LYS A 34 -34.19 3.79 -37.31
CA LYS A 34 -34.97 3.67 -36.07
C LYS A 34 -34.03 3.24 -34.93
N PRO A 35 -33.90 3.97 -33.81
CA PRO A 35 -33.43 3.36 -32.59
C PRO A 35 -34.55 2.44 -32.08
N LEU A 36 -34.31 1.13 -32.17
CA LEU A 36 -35.12 0.12 -31.51
C LEU A 36 -35.21 0.46 -30.02
N ALA A 37 -36.41 0.78 -29.56
CA ALA A 37 -36.75 0.91 -28.16
C ALA A 37 -36.29 -0.36 -27.42
N ARG A 38 -35.45 -0.21 -26.38
CA ARG A 38 -35.23 -1.28 -25.41
C ARG A 38 -36.55 -1.51 -24.67
N PRO A 39 -37.03 -2.75 -24.51
CA PRO A 39 -38.14 -3.01 -23.60
C PRO A 39 -37.70 -2.72 -22.15
N PRO A 40 -38.57 -2.10 -21.33
CA PRO A 40 -38.34 -2.03 -19.89
C PRO A 40 -38.58 -3.41 -19.30
N ASN A 41 -37.51 -4.17 -19.04
CA ASN A 41 -37.65 -5.46 -18.38
C ASN A 41 -37.65 -5.30 -16.86
N ARG A 42 -38.88 -5.32 -16.31
CA ARG A 42 -39.33 -5.88 -15.03
C ARG A 42 -38.27 -6.18 -13.97
N ASP A 43 -38.45 -5.50 -12.84
CA ASP A 43 -38.67 -6.11 -11.52
C ASP A 43 -37.83 -7.35 -11.19
N PHE A 44 -36.53 -7.17 -10.99
CA PHE A 44 -35.81 -8.00 -10.04
C PHE A 44 -35.95 -7.38 -8.64
N GLN A 45 -37.05 -7.73 -7.97
CA GLN A 45 -37.09 -7.71 -6.51
C GLN A 45 -36.02 -8.68 -6.00
N PHE A 46 -34.82 -8.17 -5.70
CA PHE A 46 -33.87 -8.91 -4.89
C PHE A 46 -34.37 -8.91 -3.44
N ILE A 47 -35.18 -9.91 -3.13
CA ILE A 47 -35.51 -10.28 -1.76
C ILE A 47 -34.22 -10.72 -1.06
N SER A 48 -33.92 -10.00 0.03
CA SER A 48 -32.99 -10.31 1.12
C SER A 48 -32.29 -11.67 1.08
N ALA A 49 -30.98 -11.65 0.81
CA ALA A 49 -30.07 -12.72 1.22
C ALA A 49 -29.18 -12.18 2.33
N ASN A 50 -29.60 -12.46 3.56
CA ASN A 50 -28.78 -12.71 4.74
C ASN A 50 -27.29 -12.38 4.58
N GLN A 51 -26.87 -11.22 5.10
CA GLN A 51 -25.45 -10.95 5.35
C GLN A 51 -24.97 -11.88 6.46
N GLY A 52 -24.75 -13.15 6.11
CA GLY A 52 -24.01 -14.10 6.90
C GLY A 52 -22.64 -13.49 7.12
N LYS A 53 -22.42 -12.93 8.31
CA LYS A 53 -21.08 -12.66 8.84
C LYS A 53 -20.35 -13.99 8.78
N GLY A 54 -19.62 -14.21 7.68
CA GLY A 54 -18.78 -15.38 7.51
C GLY A 54 -17.90 -15.47 8.74
N ARG A 55 -18.16 -16.49 9.58
CA ARG A 55 -17.28 -16.80 10.70
C ARG A 55 -15.90 -17.01 10.10
N PRO A 56 -14.86 -16.28 10.53
CA PRO A 56 -13.53 -16.52 10.00
C PRO A 56 -13.17 -17.98 10.32
N LEU A 57 -13.04 -18.79 9.27
CA LEU A 57 -12.51 -20.14 9.36
C LEU A 57 -11.03 -19.96 9.76
N MET A 58 -10.65 -20.58 10.88
CA MET A 58 -9.47 -20.34 11.74
C MET A 58 -9.72 -19.35 12.89
N SER A 59 -9.47 -19.79 14.13
CA SER A 59 -9.81 -19.04 15.33
C SER A 59 -9.16 -17.65 15.36
N SER A 60 -9.96 -16.63 15.04
CA SER A 60 -9.56 -15.21 15.08
C SER A 60 -8.87 -14.85 16.41
N ALA A 61 -9.29 -15.48 17.51
CA ALA A 61 -8.66 -15.34 18.82
C ALA A 61 -7.21 -15.86 18.86
N ALA A 62 -6.90 -17.03 18.30
CA ALA A 62 -5.52 -17.55 18.31
C ALA A 62 -4.60 -16.70 17.42
N VAL A 63 -5.07 -16.33 16.23
CA VAL A 63 -4.30 -15.45 15.33
C VAL A 63 -4.07 -14.08 15.98
N LYS A 64 -5.06 -13.52 16.68
CA LYS A 64 -4.91 -12.27 17.44
C LYS A 64 -3.84 -12.39 18.54
N ARG A 65 -3.81 -13.50 19.28
CA ARG A 65 -2.77 -13.76 20.30
C ARG A 65 -1.37 -13.84 19.67
N ILE A 66 -1.25 -14.53 18.53
CA ILE A 66 0.01 -14.64 17.80
C ILE A 66 0.50 -13.26 17.34
N LYS A 67 -0.38 -12.47 16.70
CA LYS A 67 -0.04 -11.10 16.26
C LYS A 67 0.42 -10.20 17.39
N LYS A 68 -0.15 -10.35 18.59
CA LYS A 68 0.25 -9.58 19.78
C LYS A 68 1.69 -9.89 20.25
N LYS A 69 2.21 -11.08 19.93
CA LYS A 69 3.56 -11.52 20.31
C LYS A 69 4.65 -11.16 19.29
N ILE A 70 4.29 -10.79 18.07
CA ILE A 70 5.24 -10.37 17.03
C ILE A 70 6.08 -9.15 17.45
N PRO A 71 5.50 -8.08 18.05
CA PRO A 71 6.26 -6.91 18.45
C PRO A 71 7.31 -7.20 19.52
N GLU A 72 6.96 -8.05 20.50
CA GLU A 72 7.87 -8.49 21.56
C GLU A 72 9.11 -9.17 20.96
N ARG A 73 8.88 -10.13 20.04
CA ARG A 73 9.98 -10.82 19.34
C ARG A 73 10.78 -9.91 18.44
N LEU A 74 10.14 -8.93 17.80
CA LEU A 74 10.86 -7.96 16.97
C LEU A 74 11.81 -7.10 17.82
N ALA A 75 11.37 -6.70 19.03
CA ALA A 75 12.19 -6.00 19.99
C ALA A 75 13.37 -6.87 20.48
N GLU A 76 13.14 -8.17 20.72
CA GLU A 76 14.20 -9.13 21.06
C GLU A 76 15.28 -9.23 19.97
N ILE A 77 14.87 -9.26 18.69
CA ILE A 77 15.81 -9.29 17.56
C ILE A 77 16.64 -8.01 17.48
N ARG A 78 16.00 -6.86 17.73
CA ARG A 78 16.68 -5.58 17.72
C ARG A 78 17.73 -5.50 18.84
N GLY A 79 17.38 -5.99 20.04
CA GLY A 79 18.21 -5.88 21.24
C GLY A 79 18.46 -4.41 21.60
N ASP A 80 19.70 -4.09 21.93
CA ASP A 80 20.11 -2.73 22.37
C ASP A 80 20.30 -1.74 21.22
N ARG A 81 20.14 -2.18 19.96
CA ARG A 81 20.29 -1.30 18.79
C ARG A 81 19.17 -0.27 18.74
N SER A 82 19.48 0.96 18.36
CA SER A 82 18.46 1.98 18.10
C SER A 82 17.59 1.60 16.90
N GLN A 83 16.31 1.98 16.91
CA GLN A 83 15.38 1.73 15.81
C GLN A 83 15.93 2.25 14.47
N ARG A 84 16.57 3.43 14.48
CA ARG A 84 17.14 4.04 13.27
C ARG A 84 18.32 3.22 12.72
N ARG A 85 19.20 2.71 13.59
CA ARG A 85 20.31 1.86 13.17
C ARG A 85 19.79 0.54 12.59
N PHE A 86 18.87 -0.11 13.30
CA PHE A 86 18.26 -1.36 12.87
C PHE A 86 17.54 -1.21 11.52
N ALA A 87 16.78 -0.13 11.35
CA ALA A 87 16.10 0.17 10.09
C ALA A 87 17.07 0.34 8.91
N ARG A 88 18.21 1.02 9.13
CA ARG A 88 19.27 1.17 8.11
C ARG A 88 19.91 -0.17 7.74
N GLU A 89 20.20 -1.02 8.72
CA GLU A 89 20.77 -2.36 8.50
C GLU A 89 19.82 -3.21 7.66
N LEU A 90 18.52 -3.13 7.92
CA LEU A 90 17.49 -3.83 7.15
C LEU A 90 17.19 -3.19 5.79
N GLY A 91 17.41 -1.89 5.63
CA GLY A 91 17.06 -1.13 4.42
C GLY A 91 15.60 -0.66 4.40
N VAL A 92 15.01 -0.42 5.57
CA VAL A 92 13.64 0.06 5.73
C VAL A 92 13.60 1.41 6.43
N PHE A 93 12.47 2.12 6.32
CA PHE A 93 12.27 3.37 7.05
C PHE A 93 12.09 3.11 8.55
N GLN A 94 12.66 3.97 9.40
CA GLN A 94 12.50 3.90 10.87
C GLN A 94 11.02 3.86 11.28
N GLN A 95 10.15 4.59 10.58
CA GLN A 95 8.72 4.63 10.85
C GLN A 95 8.07 3.24 10.78
N ASN A 96 8.54 2.36 9.88
CA ASN A 96 8.03 1.00 9.77
C ASN A 96 8.36 0.18 11.02
N ILE A 97 9.59 0.30 11.53
CA ILE A 97 10.00 -0.37 12.77
C ILE A 97 9.13 0.10 13.93
N ASN A 98 8.93 1.41 14.10
CA ASN A 98 8.06 1.95 15.14
C ASN A 98 6.62 1.44 15.01
N ARG A 99 6.06 1.38 13.79
CA ARG A 99 4.71 0.84 13.56
C ARG A 99 4.61 -0.65 13.95
N TYR A 100 5.62 -1.45 13.62
CA TYR A 100 5.61 -2.88 13.92
C TYR A 100 5.81 -3.17 15.41
N GLU A 101 6.68 -2.42 16.09
CA GLU A 101 6.85 -2.51 17.55
C GLU A 101 5.58 -2.07 18.32
N ASN A 102 4.74 -1.23 17.72
CA ASN A 102 3.44 -0.85 18.28
C ASN A 102 2.29 -1.81 17.94
N GLY A 103 2.56 -2.96 17.31
CA GLY A 103 1.54 -3.99 17.05
C GLY A 103 0.90 -3.97 15.66
N THR A 104 1.41 -3.16 14.73
CA THR A 104 0.98 -3.23 13.32
C THR A 104 1.41 -4.56 12.70
N THR A 105 0.57 -5.16 11.84
CA THR A 105 0.95 -6.38 11.13
C THR A 105 2.11 -6.08 10.15
N PRO A 106 3.27 -6.75 10.29
CA PRO A 106 4.39 -6.54 9.38
C PRO A 106 4.10 -7.06 7.98
N HIS A 107 4.71 -6.42 6.98
CA HIS A 107 4.62 -6.89 5.60
C HIS A 107 5.42 -8.19 5.42
N THR A 108 5.00 -9.06 4.50
CA THR A 108 5.71 -10.32 4.22
C THR A 108 7.15 -10.06 3.78
N ASP A 109 7.39 -9.08 2.93
CA ASP A 109 8.74 -8.72 2.46
C ASP A 109 9.68 -8.31 3.59
N PHE A 110 9.14 -7.62 4.61
CA PHE A 110 9.89 -7.25 5.79
C PHE A 110 10.34 -8.49 6.58
N LEU A 111 9.43 -9.44 6.79
CA LEU A 111 9.71 -10.69 7.51
C LEU A 111 10.75 -11.54 6.79
N ILE A 112 10.68 -11.62 5.46
CA ILE A 112 11.66 -12.32 4.63
C ILE A 112 13.03 -11.64 4.74
N THR A 113 13.09 -10.32 4.53
CA THR A 113 14.33 -9.54 4.60
C THR A 113 14.99 -9.67 5.97
N LEU A 114 14.20 -9.60 7.04
CA LEU A 114 14.66 -9.76 8.41
C LEU A 114 15.27 -11.16 8.63
N SER A 115 14.61 -12.19 8.15
CA SER A 115 15.06 -13.58 8.29
C SER A 115 16.37 -13.83 7.57
N ILE A 116 16.54 -13.26 6.37
CA ILE A 116 17.76 -13.39 5.58
C ILE A 116 18.92 -12.62 6.23
N LYS A 117 18.70 -11.36 6.63
CA LYS A 117 19.77 -10.50 7.15
C LYS A 117 20.24 -10.88 8.56
N GLU A 118 19.31 -11.22 9.44
CA GLU A 118 19.63 -11.57 10.83
C GLU A 118 19.79 -13.09 11.02
N ASN A 119 19.59 -13.89 9.96
CA ASN A 119 19.65 -15.35 9.97
C ASN A 119 18.68 -15.99 10.98
N ILE A 120 17.45 -15.49 10.99
CA ILE A 120 16.41 -15.86 11.96
C ILE A 120 15.40 -16.82 11.32
N SER A 121 14.88 -17.76 12.10
CA SER A 121 13.80 -18.63 11.65
C SER A 121 12.46 -17.91 11.62
N ILE A 122 11.76 -18.00 10.48
CA ILE A 122 10.42 -17.43 10.31
C ILE A 122 9.42 -18.05 11.29
N ASP A 123 9.58 -19.34 11.60
CA ASP A 123 8.70 -20.08 12.52
C ASP A 123 8.84 -19.59 13.95
N TRP A 124 10.06 -19.21 14.35
CA TRP A 124 10.29 -18.62 15.65
C TRP A 124 9.70 -17.20 15.71
N LEU A 125 9.90 -16.40 14.67
CA LEU A 125 9.36 -15.05 14.61
C LEU A 125 7.82 -15.03 14.65
N LEU A 126 7.16 -15.88 13.86
CA LEU A 126 5.70 -15.90 13.75
C LEU A 126 5.04 -16.71 14.87
N PHE A 127 5.51 -17.92 15.16
CA PHE A 127 4.85 -18.83 16.09
C PHE A 127 5.55 -18.93 17.44
N GLY A 128 6.80 -18.49 17.55
CA GLY A 128 7.62 -18.69 18.76
C GLY A 128 8.05 -20.13 18.94
N LYS A 129 8.05 -20.91 17.86
CA LYS A 129 8.40 -22.33 17.88
C LYS A 129 9.81 -22.51 17.31
N GLY A 130 10.56 -23.43 17.89
CA GLY A 130 11.90 -23.78 17.43
C GLY A 130 13.00 -22.80 17.86
N ARG A 131 14.13 -22.84 17.16
CA ARG A 131 15.32 -22.03 17.47
C ARG A 131 15.22 -20.66 16.81
N MET A 132 15.60 -19.61 17.53
CA MET A 132 15.64 -18.24 17.02
C MET A 132 16.55 -18.12 15.80
N ARG A 133 17.81 -18.55 15.95
CA ARG A 133 18.80 -18.54 14.87
C ARG A 133 18.87 -19.92 14.23
N LYS A 134 18.87 -19.95 12.90
CA LYS A 134 19.23 -21.15 12.15
C LYS A 134 20.72 -21.39 12.38
N GLY A 135 21.09 -22.49 13.02
CA GLY A 135 22.50 -22.88 13.12
C GLY A 135 23.06 -22.97 11.71
N ARG A 136 24.18 -22.28 11.46
CA ARG A 136 24.96 -22.47 10.23
C ARG A 136 25.76 -23.75 10.32
#